data_AF-A0A6M3JHF1-F1
#
_entry.id   AF-A0A6M3JHF1-F1
#
_cell.length_a   1.000
_cell.length_b   1.000
_cell.length_c   1.000
_cell.angle_alpha   90.00
_cell.angle_beta   90.00
_cell.angle_gamma   90.00
#
_symmetry.space_group_name_H-M   'P 1'
#
loop_
_entity.id
_entity.type
_entity.pdbx_description
1 polymer ?
#
loop_
_entity_poly.entity_id
_entity_poly.type
_entity_poly.pdbx_seq_one_letter_code
_entity_poly.pdbx_strand_id
1 'polypeptide(L)'
;MFGAIGTIIALCLAFGLVAYFAIMYVREVVKSKITERNHQIDVKEQRADAVKRSRSVIEGQVFEQLVPHFPEWKHTPSDARFLGSPIDFVVFEGMSTGKPDKVVLVEVKKGSSTTTPLQNKIKKLIKEGKVEWETLKLE
;
A
#
# COMPACT_ATOMS: atom_id res chain seq x y z
N MET A 1 33.99 -38.68 -59.52
CA MET A 1 34.33 -37.53 -58.66
C MET A 1 33.10 -36.72 -58.20
N PHE A 2 32.13 -36.45 -59.08
CA PHE A 2 30.91 -35.68 -58.74
C PHE A 2 29.97 -36.31 -57.69
N GLY A 3 29.85 -37.64 -57.65
CA GLY A 3 28.97 -38.33 -56.68
C GLY A 3 29.40 -38.19 -55.22
N ALA A 4 30.71 -38.14 -54.95
CA ALA A 4 31.25 -38.02 -53.59
C ALA A 4 31.05 -36.60 -52.99
N ILE A 5 31.06 -35.57 -53.84
CA ILE A 5 30.82 -34.18 -53.40
C ILE A 5 29.34 -34.02 -52.99
N GLY A 6 28.42 -34.60 -53.77
CA GLY A 6 26.98 -34.58 -53.48
C GLY A 6 26.62 -35.25 -52.15
N THR A 7 27.25 -36.39 -51.83
CA THR A 7 27.00 -37.10 -50.57
C THR A 7 27.54 -36.33 -49.35
N ILE A 8 28.72 -35.70 -49.47
CA ILE A 8 29.28 -34.87 -48.40
C ILE A 8 28.37 -33.68 -48.10
N ILE A 9 27.87 -32.99 -49.14
CA ILE A 9 26.94 -31.87 -48.98
C ILE A 9 25.64 -32.32 -48.31
N ALA A 10 25.08 -33.45 -48.74
CA ALA A 10 23.85 -33.99 -48.13
C ALA A 10 24.03 -34.33 -46.64
N LEU A 11 25.18 -34.91 -46.26
CA LEU A 11 25.50 -35.21 -44.87
C LEU A 11 25.67 -33.94 -44.02
N CYS A 12 26.33 -32.90 -44.55
CA CYS A 12 26.47 -31.62 -43.86
C CYS A 12 25.12 -30.92 -43.65
N LEU A 13 24.23 -30.97 -44.65
CA LEU A 13 22.87 -30.41 -44.53
C LEU A 13 22.04 -31.18 -43.51
N ALA A 14 22.10 -32.51 -43.52
CA ALA A 14 21.42 -33.35 -42.56
C ALA A 14 21.92 -33.07 -41.12
N PHE A 15 23.24 -32.96 -40.93
CA PHE A 15 23.83 -32.61 -39.63
C PHE A 15 23.41 -31.21 -39.16
N GLY A 16 23.44 -30.23 -40.05
CA GLY A 16 23.00 -28.86 -39.75
C GLY A 16 21.53 -28.79 -39.34
N LEU A 17 20.66 -29.57 -39.99
CA LEU A 17 19.25 -29.67 -39.65
C LEU A 17 19.03 -30.30 -38.27
N VAL A 18 19.74 -31.39 -37.96
CA VAL A 18 19.69 -32.04 -36.64
C VAL A 18 20.18 -31.09 -35.54
N ALA A 19 21.30 -30.39 -35.77
CA ALA A 19 21.83 -29.41 -34.83
C ALA A 19 20.85 -28.24 -34.61
N TYR A 20 20.20 -27.76 -35.69
CA TYR A 20 19.18 -26.72 -35.60
C TYR A 20 18.01 -27.13 -34.70
N PHE A 21 17.45 -28.32 -34.90
CA PHE A 21 16.36 -28.85 -34.07
C PHE A 21 16.80 -29.08 -32.62
N ALA A 22 18.01 -29.58 -32.40
CA ALA A 22 18.56 -29.77 -31.05
C ALA A 22 18.70 -28.43 -30.30
N ILE A 23 19.21 -27.39 -30.96
CA ILE A 23 19.34 -26.04 -30.38
C ILE A 23 17.95 -25.45 -30.07
N MET A 24 16.99 -25.61 -30.98
CA MET A 24 15.62 -25.14 -30.78
C MET A 24 14.96 -25.83 -29.58
N TYR A 25 15.11 -27.15 -29.47
CA TYR A 25 14.57 -27.93 -28.36
C TYR A 25 15.14 -27.48 -27.01
N VAL A 26 16.47 -27.28 -26.92
CA VAL A 26 17.11 -26.79 -25.69
C VAL A 26 16.63 -25.40 -25.31
N ARG A 27 16.46 -24.49 -26.29
CA ARG A 27 15.95 -23.13 -26.03
C ARG A 27 14.55 -23.13 -25.42
N GLU A 28 13.65 -23.95 -25.96
CA GLU A 28 12.26 -24.01 -25.48
C GLU A 28 12.17 -24.53 -24.03
N VAL A 29 12.97 -25.56 -23.71
CA VAL A 29 13.02 -26.15 -22.35
C VAL A 29 13.65 -25.22 -21.32
N VAL A 30 14.65 -24.42 -21.71
CA VAL A 30 15.27 -23.43 -20.82
C VAL A 30 14.34 -22.24 -20.58
N LYS A 31 13.65 -21.77 -21.63
CA LYS A 31 12.72 -20.64 -21.56
C LYS A 31 11.58 -20.90 -20.58
N SER A 32 10.97 -22.10 -20.62
CA SER A 32 9.89 -22.46 -19.70
C SER A 32 10.31 -22.41 -18.23
N LYS A 33 11.50 -22.95 -17.90
CA LYS A 33 12.04 -22.94 -16.53
C LYS A 33 12.37 -21.54 -16.01
N ILE A 34 12.85 -20.64 -16.87
CA ILE A 34 13.16 -19.26 -16.47
C ILE A 34 11.87 -18.47 -16.25
N THR A 35 10.89 -18.60 -17.14
CA THR A 35 9.59 -17.93 -17.00
C THR A 35 8.86 -18.37 -15.73
N GLU A 36 8.89 -19.67 -15.41
CA GLU A 36 8.25 -20.21 -14.21
C GLU A 36 8.92 -19.72 -12.91
N ARG A 37 10.27 -19.67 -12.87
CA ARG A 37 11.00 -19.10 -11.73
C ARG A 37 10.73 -17.60 -11.56
N ASN A 38 10.75 -16.83 -12.64
CA ASN A 38 10.50 -15.39 -12.58
C ASN A 38 9.07 -15.11 -12.11
N HIS A 39 8.09 -15.87 -12.60
CA HIS A 39 6.70 -15.76 -12.13
C HIS A 39 6.56 -16.08 -10.63
N GLN A 40 7.28 -17.09 -10.14
CA GLN A 40 7.28 -17.43 -8.71
C GLN A 40 7.91 -16.33 -7.84
N ILE A 41 8.94 -15.65 -8.34
CA ILE A 41 9.59 -14.52 -7.65
C ILE A 41 8.65 -13.32 -7.62
N ASP A 42 8.09 -12.94 -8.77
CA ASP A 42 7.14 -11.82 -8.88
C ASP A 42 5.92 -12.03 -7.97
N VAL A 43 5.36 -13.25 -7.96
CA VAL A 43 4.22 -13.58 -7.08
C VAL A 43 4.61 -13.50 -5.60
N LYS A 44 5.83 -13.90 -5.23
CA LYS A 44 6.31 -13.78 -3.84
C LYS A 44 6.52 -12.32 -3.45
N GLU A 45 7.13 -11.51 -4.30
CA GLU A 45 7.33 -10.08 -4.05
C GLU A 45 6.00 -9.33 -3.94
N GLN A 46 5.07 -9.58 -4.87
CA GLN A 46 3.73 -9.01 -4.83
C GLN A 46 2.95 -9.42 -3.58
N ARG A 47 3.08 -10.68 -3.13
CA ARG A 47 2.47 -11.14 -1.88
C ARG A 47 3.12 -10.48 -0.66
N ALA A 48 4.44 -10.36 -0.62
CA ALA A 48 5.15 -9.69 0.46
C ALA A 48 4.76 -8.21 0.57
N ASP A 49 4.65 -7.52 -0.56
CA ASP A 49 4.19 -6.13 -0.64
C ASP A 49 2.73 -5.97 -0.23
N ALA A 50 1.85 -6.88 -0.64
CA ALA A 50 0.44 -6.89 -0.22
C ALA A 50 0.31 -7.11 1.30
N VAL A 51 1.11 -8.01 1.88
CA VAL A 51 1.16 -8.23 3.34
C VAL A 51 1.72 -7.00 4.07
N LYS A 52 2.76 -6.35 3.54
CA LYS A 52 3.34 -5.14 4.14
C LYS A 52 2.36 -3.97 4.12
N ARG A 53 1.67 -3.75 3.00
CA ARG A 53 0.65 -2.69 2.86
C ARG A 53 -0.55 -2.97 3.75
N SER A 54 -1.07 -4.18 3.76
CA SER A 54 -2.20 -4.55 4.64
C SER A 54 -1.84 -4.40 6.12
N ARG A 55 -0.63 -4.79 6.55
CA ARG A 55 -0.16 -4.53 7.92
C ARG A 55 -0.10 -3.05 8.25
N SER A 56 0.46 -2.20 7.38
CA SER A 56 0.49 -0.75 7.64
C SER A 56 -0.89 -0.12 7.73
N VAL A 57 -1.87 -0.62 6.96
CA VAL A 57 -3.27 -0.14 7.00
C VAL A 57 -3.97 -0.62 8.27
N ILE A 58 -3.83 -1.89 8.63
CA ILE A 58 -4.41 -2.46 9.86
C ILE A 58 -3.79 -1.79 11.09
N GLU A 59 -2.47 -1.58 11.09
CA GLU A 59 -1.80 -0.83 12.15
C GLU A 59 -2.31 0.60 12.25
N GLY A 60 -2.58 1.28 11.12
CA GLY A 60 -3.19 2.62 11.13
C GLY A 60 -4.56 2.63 11.80
N GLN A 61 -5.45 1.71 11.40
CA GLN A 61 -6.82 1.62 11.92
C GLN A 61 -6.89 1.22 13.40
N VAL A 62 -6.03 0.30 13.84
CA VAL A 62 -5.94 -0.11 15.25
C VAL A 62 -5.29 1.00 16.07
N PHE A 63 -4.25 1.64 15.54
CA PHE A 63 -3.58 2.74 16.21
C PHE A 63 -4.54 3.89 16.43
N GLU A 64 -5.33 4.27 15.41
CA GLU A 64 -6.41 5.26 15.51
C GLU A 64 -7.29 4.98 16.73
N GLN A 65 -7.84 3.78 16.90
CA GLN A 65 -8.69 3.50 18.05
C GLN A 65 -7.95 3.47 19.40
N LEU A 66 -6.64 3.22 19.39
CA LEU A 66 -5.83 3.12 20.61
C LEU A 66 -5.17 4.44 21.02
N VAL A 67 -5.03 5.43 20.13
CA VAL A 67 -4.36 6.72 20.40
C VAL A 67 -4.75 7.34 21.74
N PRO A 68 -6.04 7.37 22.13
CA PRO A 68 -6.43 7.97 23.40
C PRO A 68 -5.78 7.33 24.64
N HIS A 69 -5.23 6.13 24.53
CA HIS A 69 -4.59 5.40 25.63
C HIS A 69 -3.06 5.50 25.60
N PHE A 70 -2.47 6.24 24.66
CA PHE A 70 -1.03 6.45 24.59
C PHE A 70 -0.57 7.55 25.56
N PRO A 71 0.66 7.47 26.10
CA PRO A 71 1.21 8.48 27.03
C PRO A 71 1.21 9.92 26.50
N GLU A 72 1.29 10.10 25.19
CA GLU A 72 1.33 11.40 24.52
C GLU A 72 -0.06 12.06 24.43
N TRP A 73 -1.13 11.30 24.66
CA TRP A 73 -2.50 11.81 24.62
C TRP A 73 -2.79 12.68 25.85
N LYS A 74 -3.21 13.93 25.61
CA LYS A 74 -3.35 14.95 26.65
C LYS A 74 -4.80 15.18 27.12
N HIS A 75 -5.74 14.40 26.59
CA HIS A 75 -7.16 14.58 26.86
C HIS A 75 -7.76 13.36 27.55
N THR A 76 -8.94 13.49 28.15
CA THR A 76 -9.67 12.34 28.67
C THR A 76 -10.08 11.42 27.52
N PRO A 77 -9.76 10.12 27.53
CA PRO A 77 -10.10 9.21 26.42
C PRO A 77 -11.60 9.13 26.12
N SER A 78 -12.45 9.14 27.16
CA SER A 78 -13.91 9.10 27.03
C SER A 78 -14.51 10.36 26.39
N ASP A 79 -13.76 11.46 26.37
CA ASP A 79 -14.17 12.75 25.79
C ASP A 79 -13.87 12.81 24.28
N ALA A 80 -13.11 11.85 23.76
CA ALA A 80 -12.75 11.77 22.36
C ALA A 80 -13.81 11.02 21.53
N ARG A 81 -14.03 11.48 20.30
CA ARG A 81 -14.80 10.80 19.27
C ARG A 81 -13.94 10.70 18.02
N PHE A 82 -13.81 9.48 17.50
CA PHE A 82 -13.11 9.22 16.26
C PHE A 82 -13.95 9.69 15.06
N LEU A 83 -13.27 10.29 14.08
CA LEU A 83 -13.82 10.76 12.81
C LEU A 83 -13.09 10.11 11.63
N GLY A 84 -11.75 10.07 11.67
CA GLY A 84 -10.87 9.61 10.59
C GLY A 84 -10.43 10.73 9.62
N SER A 85 -9.91 10.38 8.46
CA SER A 85 -9.38 11.38 7.51
C SER A 85 -10.44 12.40 7.05
N PRO A 86 -10.13 13.71 7.00
CA PRO A 86 -8.79 14.32 7.15
C PRO A 86 -8.43 14.81 8.57
N ILE A 87 -9.28 14.56 9.59
CA ILE A 87 -9.05 14.94 10.99
C ILE A 87 -9.47 13.78 11.89
N ASP A 88 -8.51 13.07 12.47
CA ASP A 88 -8.78 11.78 13.13
C ASP A 88 -9.78 11.84 14.30
N PHE A 89 -9.75 12.89 15.12
CA PHE A 89 -10.55 13.01 16.33
C PHE A 89 -11.18 14.38 16.54
N VAL A 90 -12.35 14.38 17.17
CA VAL A 90 -12.89 15.53 17.90
C VAL A 90 -12.96 15.19 19.40
N VAL A 91 -12.46 16.08 20.24
CA VAL A 91 -12.48 15.94 21.69
C VAL A 91 -13.41 17.00 22.27
N PHE A 92 -14.42 16.56 23.00
CA PHE A 92 -15.31 17.43 23.76
C PHE A 92 -14.83 17.45 25.22
N GLU A 93 -13.84 18.29 25.50
CA GLU A 93 -13.16 18.33 26.80
C GLU A 93 -14.17 18.65 27.92
N GLY A 94 -14.23 17.79 28.94
CA GLY A 94 -15.20 17.91 30.03
C GLY A 94 -16.56 17.24 29.75
N MET A 95 -16.75 16.58 28.60
CA MET A 95 -17.99 15.86 28.29
C MET A 95 -18.29 14.73 29.28
N SER A 96 -17.29 13.94 29.67
CA SER A 96 -17.42 12.85 30.65
C SER A 96 -17.82 13.31 32.05
N THR A 97 -17.53 14.56 32.40
CA THR A 97 -17.92 15.18 33.68
C THR A 97 -19.22 15.97 33.58
N GLY A 98 -19.86 15.99 32.41
CA GLY A 98 -21.11 16.71 32.13
C GLY A 98 -20.93 18.22 31.96
N LYS A 99 -19.70 18.72 31.85
CA LYS A 99 -19.38 20.15 31.70
C LYS A 99 -18.41 20.36 30.55
N PRO A 100 -18.87 20.21 29.29
CA PRO A 100 -18.03 20.46 28.14
C PRO A 100 -17.65 21.94 28.06
N ASP A 101 -16.36 22.25 27.95
CA ASP A 101 -15.86 23.64 27.90
C ASP A 101 -15.03 23.96 26.64
N LYS A 102 -14.51 22.92 25.97
CA LYS A 102 -13.66 23.07 24.79
C LYS A 102 -13.90 21.96 23.77
N VAL A 103 -13.90 22.33 22.49
CA VAL A 103 -13.86 21.38 21.38
C VAL A 103 -12.47 21.42 20.76
N VAL A 104 -11.79 20.28 20.69
CA VAL A 104 -10.43 20.15 20.12
C VAL A 104 -10.47 19.19 18.95
N LEU A 105 -10.00 19.66 17.79
CA LEU A 105 -9.79 18.82 16.62
C LEU A 105 -8.34 18.30 16.64
N VAL A 106 -8.18 16.97 16.61
CA VAL A 106 -6.88 16.31 16.75
C VAL A 106 -6.62 15.45 15.51
N GLU A 107 -5.48 15.71 14.88
CA GLU A 107 -4.91 14.87 13.83
C GLU A 107 -3.71 14.14 14.41
N VAL A 108 -3.64 12.83 14.20
CA VAL A 108 -2.59 11.96 14.73
C VAL A 108 -1.56 11.70 13.64
N LYS A 109 -0.28 11.75 14.03
CA LYS A 109 0.84 11.47 13.13
C LYS A 109 1.72 10.38 13.75
N LYS A 110 2.14 9.41 12.93
CA LYS A 110 3.06 8.33 13.33
C LYS A 110 4.40 8.51 12.61
N GLY A 111 5.49 8.47 13.38
CA GLY A 111 6.85 8.54 12.85
C GLY A 111 7.09 9.84 12.07
N SER A 112 7.53 9.72 10.81
CA SER A 112 7.87 10.84 9.93
C SER A 112 6.70 11.38 9.11
N SER A 113 5.44 11.01 9.42
CA SER A 113 4.28 11.46 8.66
C SER A 113 4.05 12.97 8.83
N THR A 114 3.91 13.69 7.72
CA THR A 114 3.65 15.14 7.69
C THR A 114 2.16 15.44 7.47
N THR A 115 1.72 16.65 7.82
CA THR A 115 0.36 17.11 7.51
C THR A 115 0.17 17.28 6.01
N THR A 116 -0.95 16.79 5.49
CA THR A 116 -1.32 16.95 4.09
C THR A 116 -1.68 18.40 3.76
N PRO A 117 -1.65 18.81 2.48
CA PRO A 117 -2.12 20.14 2.08
C PRO A 117 -3.56 20.42 2.49
N LEU A 118 -4.43 19.40 2.46
CA LEU A 118 -5.82 19.50 2.91
C LEU A 118 -5.90 19.76 4.42
N GLN A 119 -5.15 19.01 5.23
CA GLN A 119 -5.08 19.20 6.68
C GLN A 119 -4.57 20.59 7.06
N ASN A 120 -3.56 21.10 6.35
CA ASN A 120 -3.06 22.45 6.58
C ASN A 120 -4.11 23.53 6.27
N LYS A 121 -4.92 23.35 5.22
CA LYS A 121 -6.05 24.24 4.91
C LYS A 121 -7.10 24.20 6.02
N ILE A 122 -7.49 23.02 6.49
CA ILE A 122 -8.45 22.86 7.59
C ILE A 122 -7.93 23.50 8.88
N LYS A 123 -6.67 23.24 9.24
CA LYS A 123 -5.99 23.88 10.38
C LYS A 123 -6.03 25.41 10.29
N LYS A 124 -5.87 25.97 9.09
CA LYS A 124 -5.96 27.41 8.84
C LYS A 124 -7.39 27.92 9.07
N LEU A 125 -8.41 27.24 8.56
CA LEU A 125 -9.82 27.61 8.78
C LEU A 125 -10.16 27.66 10.29
N ILE A 126 -9.73 26.64 11.04
CA ILE A 126 -9.94 26.58 12.50
C ILE A 126 -9.24 27.75 13.20
N LYS A 127 -7.97 28.04 12.85
CA LYS A 127 -7.22 29.17 13.42
C LYS A 127 -7.82 30.53 13.10
N GLU A 128 -8.47 30.65 11.95
CA GLU A 128 -9.19 31.85 11.53
C GLU A 128 -10.59 31.96 12.15
N GLY A 129 -11.01 31.01 13.00
CA GLY A 129 -12.33 31.00 13.61
C GLY A 129 -13.47 30.64 12.66
N LYS A 130 -13.16 30.09 11.48
CA LYS A 130 -14.15 29.66 10.46
C LYS A 130 -14.71 28.29 10.80
N VAL A 131 -15.35 28.20 11.97
CA VAL A 131 -15.99 27.00 12.50
C VAL A 131 -17.42 27.40 12.88
N GLU A 132 -18.40 26.71 12.29
CA GLU A 132 -19.82 27.06 12.43
C GLU A 132 -20.61 25.86 12.98
N TRP A 133 -21.69 26.16 13.70
CA TRP A 133 -22.65 25.16 14.18
C TRP A 133 -23.91 25.24 13.32
N GLU A 134 -24.33 24.10 12.77
CA GLU A 134 -25.57 23.97 11.99
C GLU A 134 -26.42 22.83 12.55
N THR A 135 -27.74 22.99 12.56
CA THR A 135 -28.68 21.94 12.96
C THR A 135 -29.70 21.74 11.85
N LEU A 136 -29.60 20.59 11.17
CA LEU A 136 -30.55 20.18 10.14
C LEU A 136 -31.57 19.21 10.76
N LYS A 137 -32.87 19.53 10.61
CA LYS A 137 -33.97 18.62 10.95
C LYS A 137 -34.57 18.07 9.67
N LEU A 138 -34.59 16.75 9.54
CA LEU A 138 -35.23 16.04 8.46
C LEU A 138 -36.52 15.42 9.00
N GLU A 139 -37.64 15.61 8.29
CA GLU A 139 -38.93 14.98 8.56
C GLU A 139 -39.10 13.71 7.73
#